data_AF-A0A957W794-F1
#
_entry.id   AF-A0A957W794-F1
#
_cell.length_a   1.000
_cell.length_b   1.000
_cell.length_c   1.000
_cell.angle_alpha   90.00
_cell.angle_beta   90.00
_cell.angle_gamma   90.00
#
_symmetry.space_group_name_H-M   'P 1'
#
loop_
_entity.id
_entity.type
_entity.pdbx_description
1 polymer ?
#
loop_
_entity_poly.entity_id
_entity_poly.type
_entity_poly.pdbx_seq_one_letter_code
_entity_poly.pdbx_strand_id
1 'polypeptide(L)'
;HFNMQSYMPHGLYLQGQALLGLGQVEPARNTLLAARIKAEAIGSRRTLWPILATLADLETDPLKAEPLRQQAREIITYIADHALPELRASFLELPTTQELLTL
;
A
#
# COMPACT_ATOMS: atom_id res chain seq x y z
N HIS A 1 6.59 10.19 23.31
CA HIS A 1 5.54 9.15 23.44
C HIS A 1 5.53 8.31 22.17
N PHE A 2 5.95 7.04 22.24
CA PHE A 2 5.80 6.08 21.13
C PHE A 2 4.33 5.65 21.05
N ASN A 3 3.57 6.16 20.09
CA ASN A 3 2.15 5.89 20.01
C ASN A 3 1.95 4.58 19.21
N MET A 4 1.53 3.50 19.89
CA MET A 4 1.29 2.17 19.31
C MET A 4 0.33 2.21 18.10
N GLN A 5 -0.50 3.26 18.01
CA GLN A 5 -1.40 3.51 16.88
C GLN A 5 -0.67 3.80 15.55
N SER A 6 0.56 4.34 15.59
CA SER A 6 1.34 4.63 14.37
C SER A 6 1.86 3.37 13.67
N TYR A 7 2.05 2.27 14.39
CA TYR A 7 2.54 1.00 13.84
C TYR A 7 1.43 0.02 13.47
N MET A 8 0.21 0.29 13.95
CA MET A 8 -0.95 -0.56 13.75
C MET A 8 -1.24 -0.87 12.27
N PRO A 9 -1.26 0.10 11.32
CA PRO A 9 -1.56 -0.22 9.92
C PRO A 9 -0.49 -1.10 9.27
N HIS A 10 0.79 -0.93 9.64
CA HIS A 10 1.87 -1.75 9.09
C HIS A 10 1.78 -3.20 9.60
N GLY A 11 1.46 -3.39 10.89
CA GLY A 11 1.22 -4.72 11.44
C GLY A 11 0.06 -5.45 10.73
N LEU A 12 -1.07 -4.77 10.50
CA LEU A 12 -2.18 -5.33 9.74
C LEU A 12 -1.81 -5.62 8.29
N TYR A 13 -1.02 -4.75 7.64
CA TYR A 13 -0.53 -5.02 6.29
C TYR A 13 0.29 -6.31 6.23
N LEU A 14 1.25 -6.50 7.14
CA LEU A 14 2.04 -7.74 7.21
C LEU A 14 1.18 -8.97 7.52
N GLN A 15 0.17 -8.83 8.39
CA GLN A 15 -0.79 -9.91 8.65
C GLN A 15 -1.60 -10.26 7.39
N GLY A 16 -2.07 -9.26 6.64
CA GLY A 16 -2.76 -9.45 5.37
C GLY A 16 -1.89 -10.21 4.37
N GLN A 17 -0.63 -9.80 4.21
CA GLN A 17 0.33 -10.48 3.33
C GLN A 17 0.60 -11.93 3.76
N ALA A 18 0.72 -12.19 5.07
CA ALA A 18 0.88 -13.55 5.58
C ALA A 18 -0.35 -14.43 5.26
N LEU A 19 -1.56 -13.89 5.40
CA LEU A 19 -2.81 -14.58 5.04
C LEU A 19 -2.88 -14.88 3.54
N LEU A 20 -2.43 -13.96 2.67
CA LEU A 20 -2.30 -14.22 1.23
C LEU A 20 -1.33 -15.35 0.92
N GLY A 21 -0.16 -15.37 1.58
CA GLY A 21 0.80 -16.46 1.45
C GLY A 21 0.26 -17.82 1.88
N LEU A 22 -0.76 -17.85 2.75
CA LEU A 22 -1.49 -19.06 3.17
C LEU A 22 -2.71 -19.38 2.28
N GLY A 23 -2.96 -18.62 1.22
CA GLY A 23 -4.13 -18.78 0.35
C GLY A 23 -5.45 -18.30 0.97
N GLN A 24 -5.40 -17.62 2.12
CA GLN A 24 -6.59 -17.12 2.82
C GLN A 24 -7.00 -15.75 2.29
N VAL A 25 -7.50 -15.72 1.05
CA VAL A 25 -7.78 -14.49 0.29
C VAL A 25 -8.80 -13.58 0.99
N GLU A 26 -9.96 -14.10 1.41
CA GLU A 26 -10.99 -13.29 2.07
C GLU A 26 -10.54 -12.72 3.43
N PRO A 27 -9.95 -13.52 4.36
CA PRO A 27 -9.36 -12.98 5.58
C PRO A 27 -8.28 -11.92 5.32
N ALA A 28 -7.43 -12.13 4.31
CA ALA A 28 -6.42 -11.15 3.93
C ALA A 28 -7.05 -9.84 3.46
N ARG A 29 -8.05 -9.91 2.58
CA ARG A 29 -8.78 -8.73 2.07
C ARG A 29 -9.39 -7.92 3.20
N ASN A 30 -10.06 -8.56 4.15
CA ASN A 30 -10.64 -7.90 5.31
C ASN A 30 -9.58 -7.23 6.20
N THR A 31 -8.45 -7.91 6.40
CA THR A 31 -7.32 -7.38 7.18
C THR A 31 -6.70 -6.15 6.49
N LEU A 32 -6.53 -6.20 5.16
CA LEU A 32 -5.99 -5.11 4.36
C LEU A 32 -6.94 -3.90 4.31
N LEU A 33 -8.26 -4.10 4.27
CA LEU A 33 -9.23 -3.01 4.39
C LEU A 33 -9.14 -2.31 5.75
N ALA A 34 -8.98 -3.07 6.84
CA ALA A 34 -8.75 -2.49 8.17
C ALA A 34 -7.41 -1.73 8.24
N ALA A 35 -6.37 -2.24 7.58
CA ALA A 35 -5.06 -1.58 7.46
C ALA A 35 -5.19 -0.24 6.71
N ARG A 36 -5.93 -0.22 5.60
CA ARG A 36 -6.21 0.97 4.80
C ARG A 36 -6.86 2.07 5.64
N ILE A 37 -7.98 1.76 6.30
CA ILE A 37 -8.73 2.71 7.14
C ILE A 37 -7.81 3.36 8.18
N LYS A 38 -6.95 2.57 8.81
CA LYS A 38 -6.03 3.06 9.83
C LYS A 38 -4.89 3.88 9.24
N ALA A 39 -4.33 3.47 8.11
CA ALA A 39 -3.27 4.21 7.42
C ALA A 39 -3.79 5.58 6.95
N GLU A 40 -5.02 5.64 6.43
CA GLU A 40 -5.71 6.88 6.08
C GLU A 40 -5.92 7.76 7.32
N ALA A 41 -6.44 7.20 8.42
CA ALA A 41 -6.71 7.94 9.65
C ALA A 41 -5.47 8.59 10.27
N ILE A 42 -4.29 7.97 10.15
CA ILE A 42 -3.03 8.52 10.68
C ILE A 42 -2.18 9.25 9.62
N GLY A 43 -2.67 9.35 8.38
CA GLY A 43 -1.93 9.97 7.28
C GLY A 43 -0.64 9.24 6.86
N SER A 44 -0.53 7.93 7.09
CA SER A 44 0.68 7.15 6.81
C SER A 44 0.79 6.78 5.33
N ARG A 45 1.19 7.74 4.50
CA ARG A 45 1.39 7.56 3.05
C ARG A 45 2.31 6.38 2.70
N ARG A 46 3.42 6.22 3.43
CA ARG A 46 4.39 5.12 3.24
C ARG A 46 3.74 3.73 3.42
N THR A 47 2.79 3.61 4.34
CA THR A 47 2.09 2.33 4.62
C THR A 47 0.86 2.18 3.75
N LEU A 48 0.24 3.28 3.31
CA LEU A 48 -1.01 3.27 2.56
C LEU A 48 -0.84 2.75 1.13
N TRP A 49 0.19 3.19 0.38
CA TRP A 49 0.33 2.80 -1.02
C TRP A 49 0.52 1.28 -1.24
N PRO A 50 1.29 0.52 -0.43
CA PRO A 50 1.40 -0.93 -0.60
C PRO A 50 0.08 -1.65 -0.29
N ILE A 51 -0.69 -1.14 0.68
CA ILE A 51 -2.02 -1.67 1.01
C ILE A 51 -2.97 -1.48 -0.18
N LEU A 52 -2.99 -0.29 -0.78
CA LEU A 52 -3.82 0.02 -1.95
C LEU A 52 -3.46 -0.84 -3.16
N ALA A 53 -2.17 -1.02 -3.43
CA ALA A 53 -1.67 -1.89 -4.49
C ALA A 53 -2.15 -3.34 -4.27
N THR A 54 -1.94 -3.88 -3.06
CA THR A 54 -2.37 -5.25 -2.73
C THR A 54 -3.89 -5.40 -2.85
N LEU A 55 -4.68 -4.42 -2.40
CA LEU A 55 -6.14 -4.44 -2.56
C LEU A 55 -6.57 -4.39 -4.03
N ALA A 56 -5.84 -3.66 -4.88
CA ALA A 56 -6.11 -3.60 -6.31
C ALA A 56 -5.84 -4.96 -6.98
N ASP A 57 -4.78 -5.65 -6.58
CA ASP A 57 -4.43 -6.97 -7.12
C ASP A 57 -5.42 -8.07 -6.72
N LEU A 58 -6.08 -7.91 -5.57
CA LEU A 58 -7.16 -8.82 -5.13
C LEU A 58 -8.50 -8.53 -5.80
N GLU A 59 -8.64 -7.41 -6.50
CA GLU A 59 -9.89 -7.02 -7.14
C GLU A 59 -10.00 -7.62 -8.54
N THR A 60 -11.10 -8.32 -8.78
CA THR A 60 -11.34 -8.99 -10.08
C THR A 60 -11.98 -8.07 -11.10
N ASP A 61 -12.66 -7.02 -10.63
CA ASP A 61 -13.28 -5.99 -11.45
C ASP A 61 -12.28 -4.86 -11.76
N PRO A 62 -11.83 -4.69 -13.01
CA PRO A 62 -10.88 -3.63 -13.36
C PRO A 62 -11.38 -2.23 -13.01
N LEU A 63 -12.70 -2.00 -13.05
CA LEU A 63 -13.29 -0.69 -12.72
C LEU A 63 -13.16 -0.36 -11.23
N LYS A 64 -13.04 -1.38 -10.37
CA LYS A 64 -12.80 -1.22 -8.93
C LYS A 64 -11.31 -1.24 -8.58
N ALA A 65 -10.51 -1.98 -9.35
CA ALA A 65 -9.07 -2.04 -9.17
C ALA A 65 -8.39 -0.72 -9.55
N GLU A 66 -8.83 -0.06 -10.64
CA GLU A 66 -8.14 1.11 -11.17
C GLU A 66 -8.08 2.31 -10.21
N PRO A 67 -9.17 2.69 -9.50
CA PRO A 67 -9.08 3.76 -8.50
C PRO A 67 -8.07 3.48 -7.38
N LEU A 68 -7.91 2.21 -6.98
CA LEU A 68 -6.93 1.81 -5.97
C LEU A 68 -5.49 1.94 -6.49
N ARG A 69 -5.24 1.51 -7.74
CA ARG A 69 -3.95 1.68 -8.42
C ARG A 69 -3.60 3.15 -8.57
N GLN A 70 -4.55 3.95 -9.05
CA GLN A 70 -4.37 5.38 -9.24
C GLN A 70 -4.01 6.09 -7.93
N GLN A 71 -4.72 5.80 -6.84
CA GLN A 71 -4.40 6.35 -5.52
C GLN A 71 -3.00 5.91 -5.03
N ALA A 72 -2.59 4.66 -5.30
CA ALA A 72 -1.24 4.21 -4.98
C ALA A 72 -0.17 4.97 -5.78
N ARG A 73 -0.36 5.16 -7.10
CA ARG A 73 0.55 5.91 -7.98
C ARG A 73 0.72 7.35 -7.53
N GLU A 74 -0.38 8.02 -7.14
CA GLU A 74 -0.35 9.40 -6.63
C GLU A 74 0.49 9.50 -5.35
N ILE A 75 0.37 8.54 -4.44
CA ILE A 75 1.17 8.50 -3.21
C ILE A 75 2.65 8.24 -3.52
N ILE A 76 2.96 7.30 -4.42
CA ILE A 76 4.35 7.02 -4.84
C ILE A 76 4.97 8.28 -5.43
N THR A 77 4.26 8.96 -6.33
CA THR A 77 4.70 10.22 -6.97
C THR A 77 4.94 11.30 -5.92
N TYR A 78 4.00 11.48 -4.99
CA TYR A 78 4.16 12.43 -3.89
C TYR A 78 5.41 12.13 -3.05
N ILE A 79 5.63 10.88 -2.66
CA ILE A 79 6.82 10.49 -1.87
C ILE A 79 8.10 10.77 -2.67
N ALA A 80 8.12 10.41 -3.96
CA ALA A 80 9.26 10.63 -4.83
C ALA A 80 9.60 12.11 -4.98
N ASP A 81 8.60 12.98 -5.18
CA ASP A 81 8.81 14.42 -5.37
C ASP A 81 9.24 15.14 -4.08
N HIS A 82 9.04 14.53 -2.91
CA HIS A 82 9.45 15.07 -1.62
C HIS A 82 10.70 14.37 -1.04
N ALA A 83 11.29 13.42 -1.77
CA ALA A 83 12.52 12.74 -1.37
C ALA A 83 13.76 13.50 -1.86
N LEU A 84 14.89 13.30 -1.17
CA LEU A 84 16.20 13.75 -1.68
C LEU A 84 16.48 13.07 -3.04
N PRO A 85 17.13 13.74 -4.01
CA PRO A 85 17.32 13.22 -5.36
C PRO A 85 17.91 11.80 -5.42
N GLU A 86 18.90 11.49 -4.58
CA GLU A 86 19.54 10.18 -4.46
C GLU A 86 18.60 9.08 -3.92
N LEU A 87 17.72 9.45 -2.98
CA LEU A 87 16.71 8.53 -2.42
C LEU A 87 15.52 8.37 -3.37
N ARG A 88 15.18 9.41 -4.13
CA ARG A 88 14.13 9.40 -5.16
C ARG A 88 14.45 8.38 -6.26
N ALA A 89 15.67 8.44 -6.83
CA ALA A 89 16.10 7.50 -7.87
C ALA A 89 16.01 6.06 -7.35
N SER A 90 16.62 5.80 -6.19
CA SER A 90 16.60 4.48 -5.55
C SER A 90 15.18 3.97 -5.26
N PHE A 91 14.26 4.85 -4.84
CA PHE A 91 12.87 4.49 -4.54
C PHE A 91 12.05 4.18 -5.80
N LEU A 92 12.26 4.93 -6.88
CA LEU A 92 11.58 4.72 -8.18
C LEU A 92 12.12 3.51 -8.94
N GLU A 93 13.32 3.02 -8.60
CA GLU A 93 13.92 1.81 -9.17
C GLU A 93 13.45 0.52 -8.48
N LEU A 94 12.71 0.60 -7.37
CA LEU A 94 12.20 -0.60 -6.70
C LEU A 94 11.20 -1.33 -7.62
N PRO A 95 11.28 -2.67 -7.76
CA PRO A 95 10.39 -3.41 -8.66
C PRO A 95 8.91 -3.12 -8.44
N THR A 96 8.47 -3.09 -7.19
CA THR A 96 7.07 -2.82 -6.81
C THR A 96 6.61 -1.41 -7.17
N THR A 97 7.51 -0.40 -7.16
CA THR A 97 7.13 0.96 -7.58
C THR A 97 7.07 1.07 -9.10
N GLN A 98 7.97 0.40 -9.82
CA GLN A 98 7.94 0.34 -11.29
C GLN A 98 6.71 -0.40 -11.83
N GLU A 99 6.34 -1.54 -11.25
CA GLU A 99 5.15 -2.30 -11.63
C GLU A 99 3.90 -1.41 -11.57
N LEU A 100 3.73 -0.64 -10.50
CA LEU A 100 2.56 0.24 -10.35
C LEU A 100 2.57 1.45 -11.29
N LEU A 101 3.74 1.96 -11.68
CA LEU A 101 3.87 3.12 -12.57
C LEU A 101 3.76 2.77 -14.06
N THR A 102 3.80 1.48 -14.42
CA THR A 102 3.79 1.00 -15.81
C THR A 102 2.46 0.35 -16.22
N LEU A 103 1.63 -0.06 -15.25
CA LEU A 103 0.23 -0.46 -15.43
C LEU A 103 -0.65 0.73 -15.79
#